data_AF-A0A964P6W6-F1
#
_entry.id   AF-A0A964P6W6-F1
#
_cell.length_a   1.000
_cell.length_b   1.000
_cell.length_c   1.000
_cell.angle_alpha   90.00
_cell.angle_beta   90.00
_cell.angle_gamma   90.00
#
_symmetry.space_group_name_H-M   'P 1'
#
loop_
_entity.id
_entity.type
_entity.pdbx_description
1 polymer ?
#
loop_
_entity_poly.entity_id
_entity_poly.type
_entity_poly.pdbx_seq_one_letter_code
_entity_poly.pdbx_strand_id
1 'polypeptide(L)'
;MSQSLSLELSDKVYATIRQQAETAGTSPAQVVVAALEERFNGNTTKADPRTEAEKQAARDRFECHFGAVNLGYPTGTDNEAIDADLAREYADNHEED
;
A
#
# COMPACT_ATOMS: atom_id res chain seq x y z
N MET A 1 14.85 -6.60 -27.91
CA MET A 1 16.21 -7.16 -27.74
C MET A 1 16.10 -8.34 -26.80
N SER A 2 16.71 -9.49 -27.13
CA SER A 2 16.68 -10.67 -26.26
C SER A 2 18.04 -10.86 -25.61
N GLN A 3 18.07 -11.03 -24.29
CA GLN A 3 19.27 -11.33 -23.51
C GLN A 3 19.14 -12.71 -22.86
N SER A 4 20.25 -13.45 -22.77
CA SER A 4 20.30 -14.76 -22.11
C SER A 4 21.02 -14.63 -20.77
N LEU A 5 20.42 -15.16 -19.72
CA LEU A 5 20.94 -15.14 -18.35
C LEU A 5 20.99 -16.58 -17.82
N SER A 6 22.11 -16.97 -17.20
CA SER A 6 22.23 -18.24 -16.48
C SER A 6 22.05 -17.98 -14.98
N LEU A 7 21.21 -18.77 -14.32
CA LEU A 7 20.84 -18.60 -12.92
C LEU A 7 21.15 -19.89 -12.15
N GLU A 8 21.89 -19.76 -11.06
CA GLU A 8 22.08 -20.84 -10.09
C GLU A 8 20.93 -20.79 -9.08
N LEU A 9 20.09 -21.84 -9.08
CA LEU A 9 18.91 -21.95 -8.24
C LEU A 9 19.05 -23.15 -7.31
N SER A 10 18.53 -23.06 -6.09
CA SER A 10 18.42 -24.24 -5.23
C SER A 10 17.52 -25.30 -5.86
N ASP A 11 17.81 -26.58 -5.64
CA ASP A 11 17.05 -27.71 -6.19
C ASP A 11 15.54 -27.62 -5.91
N LYS A 12 15.18 -27.16 -4.70
CA LYS A 12 13.78 -26.97 -4.30
C LYS A 12 13.05 -25.98 -5.20
N VAL A 13 13.68 -24.84 -5.49
CA VAL A 13 13.10 -23.79 -6.34
C VAL A 13 13.00 -24.27 -7.79
N TYR A 14 14.02 -24.95 -8.29
CA TYR A 14 14.00 -25.52 -9.62
C TYR A 14 12.89 -26.58 -9.79
N ALA A 15 12.67 -27.43 -8.78
CA ALA A 15 11.59 -28.42 -8.79
C ALA A 15 10.20 -27.76 -8.86
N THR A 16 9.98 -26.67 -8.11
CA THR A 16 8.73 -25.91 -8.17
C THR A 16 8.50 -25.28 -9.55
N ILE A 17 9.54 -24.68 -10.15
CA ILE A 17 9.45 -24.10 -11.50
C ILE A 17 9.12 -25.19 -12.53
N ARG A 18 9.76 -26.37 -12.43
CA ARG A 18 9.48 -27.49 -13.31
C ARG A 18 8.01 -27.93 -13.20
N GLN A 19 7.50 -28.09 -11.99
CA GLN A 19 6.11 -28.47 -11.76
C GLN A 19 5.12 -27.45 -12.36
N GLN A 20 5.39 -26.16 -12.19
CA GLN A 20 4.57 -25.10 -12.78
C GLN A 20 4.61 -25.13 -14.31
N ALA A 21 5.79 -25.36 -14.89
CA ALA A 21 5.98 -25.48 -16.33
C ALA A 21 5.21 -26.68 -16.91
N GLU A 22 5.28 -27.84 -16.26
CA GLU A 22 4.53 -29.04 -16.63
C GLU A 22 3.01 -28.81 -16.57
N THR A 23 2.54 -28.14 -15.52
CA THR A 23 1.11 -27.82 -15.35
C THR A 23 0.62 -26.86 -16.43
N ALA A 24 1.45 -25.89 -16.81
CA ALA A 24 1.14 -24.89 -17.83
C ALA A 24 1.42 -25.38 -19.27
N GLY A 25 2.04 -26.54 -19.45
CA GLY A 25 2.49 -27.03 -20.76
C GLY A 25 3.57 -26.16 -21.41
N THR A 26 4.32 -25.39 -20.61
CA THR A 26 5.35 -24.45 -21.07
C THR A 26 6.75 -24.91 -20.64
N SER A 27 7.80 -24.22 -21.11
CA SER A 27 9.16 -24.52 -20.66
C SER A 27 9.46 -23.86 -19.30
N PRO A 28 10.32 -24.47 -18.46
CA PRO A 28 10.78 -23.84 -17.21
C PRO A 28 11.37 -22.44 -17.43
N ALA A 29 12.06 -22.22 -18.55
CA ALA A 29 12.61 -20.92 -18.90
C ALA A 29 11.51 -19.87 -19.17
N GLN A 30 10.41 -20.25 -19.84
CA GLN A 30 9.28 -19.34 -20.07
C GLN A 30 8.58 -18.96 -18.77
N VAL A 31 8.43 -19.89 -17.83
CA VAL A 31 7.88 -19.59 -16.51
C VAL A 31 8.74 -18.57 -15.78
N VAL A 32 10.07 -18.75 -15.81
CA VAL A 32 11.01 -17.81 -15.19
C VAL A 32 10.98 -16.44 -15.86
N VAL A 33 10.98 -16.38 -17.20
CA VAL A 33 10.89 -15.11 -17.94
C VAL A 33 9.59 -14.38 -17.59
N ALA A 34 8.44 -15.06 -17.61
CA ALA A 34 7.16 -14.45 -17.28
C ALA A 34 7.14 -13.91 -15.84
N ALA A 35 7.66 -14.68 -14.88
CA ALA A 35 7.74 -14.24 -13.48
C ALA A 35 8.70 -13.05 -13.29
N LEU A 36 9.82 -13.00 -14.02
CA LEU A 36 10.75 -11.87 -14.00
C LEU A 36 10.13 -10.63 -14.65
N GLU A 37 9.46 -10.79 -15.79
CA GLU A 37 8.78 -9.69 -16.46
C GLU A 37 7.65 -9.13 -15.59
N GLU A 38 6.82 -9.97 -14.96
CA GLU A 38 5.78 -9.50 -14.04
C GLU A 38 6.38 -8.70 -12.88
N ARG A 39 7.48 -9.20 -12.30
CA ARG A 39 8.11 -8.60 -11.13
C ARG A 39 8.89 -7.31 -11.44
N PHE A 40 9.49 -7.21 -12.62
CA PHE A 40 10.37 -6.09 -12.99
C PHE A 40 9.73 -5.10 -13.98
N ASN A 41 8.72 -5.50 -14.77
CA ASN A 41 7.92 -4.57 -15.57
C ASN A 41 6.74 -3.99 -14.78
N GLY A 42 6.33 -4.65 -13.70
CA GLY A 42 5.27 -4.18 -12.82
C GLY A 42 5.78 -3.06 -11.91
N ASN A 43 5.38 -1.83 -12.20
CA ASN A 43 5.26 -0.78 -11.18
C ASN A 43 4.68 -1.41 -9.91
N THR A 44 5.50 -1.54 -8.86
CA THR A 44 5.10 -2.12 -7.57
C THR A 44 4.02 -1.31 -6.86
N THR A 45 3.66 -0.14 -7.40
CA THR A 45 2.45 0.57 -7.06
C THR A 45 1.28 -0.20 -7.66
N LYS A 46 0.59 -1.01 -6.83
CA LYS A 46 -0.75 -1.50 -7.16
C LYS A 46 -1.52 -0.35 -7.82
N ALA A 47 -1.99 -0.56 -9.04
CA ALA A 47 -2.79 0.45 -9.73
C ALA A 47 -3.93 0.83 -8.80
N ASP A 48 -4.00 2.10 -8.41
CA ASP A 48 -5.06 2.60 -7.57
C ASP A 48 -6.38 2.32 -8.31
N PRO A 49 -7.26 1.46 -7.78
CA PRO A 49 -8.47 1.05 -8.48
C PRO A 49 -9.48 2.18 -8.62
N ARG A 50 -9.25 3.30 -7.93
CA ARG A 50 -10.11 4.49 -7.98
C ARG A 50 -10.01 5.17 -9.33
N THR A 51 -11.17 5.56 -9.85
CA THR A 51 -11.31 6.49 -10.97
C THR A 51 -10.70 7.85 -10.63
N GLU A 52 -10.38 8.65 -11.64
CA GLU A 52 -9.86 10.01 -11.43
C GLU A 52 -10.85 10.89 -10.66
N ALA A 53 -12.15 10.69 -10.85
CA ALA A 53 -13.19 11.37 -10.07
C ALA A 53 -13.14 11.00 -8.57
N GLU A 54 -12.95 9.72 -8.25
CA GLU A 54 -12.81 9.27 -6.85
C GLU A 54 -11.51 9.75 -6.21
N LYS A 55 -10.43 9.83 -6.99
CA LYS A 55 -9.16 10.42 -6.52
C LYS A 55 -9.31 11.90 -6.24
N GLN A 56 -9.98 12.65 -7.11
CA GLN A 56 -10.24 14.08 -6.89
C GLN A 56 -11.14 14.29 -5.66
N ALA A 57 -12.23 13.54 -5.54
CA ALA A 57 -13.10 13.63 -4.37
C ALA A 57 -12.37 13.29 -3.06
N ALA A 58 -11.42 12.35 -3.07
CA ALA A 58 -10.59 12.04 -1.90
C ALA A 58 -9.61 13.18 -1.57
N ARG A 59 -9.06 13.87 -2.58
CA ARG A 59 -8.20 15.05 -2.39
C ARG A 59 -9.01 16.21 -1.81
N ASP A 60 -10.18 16.50 -2.35
CA ASP A 60 -11.03 17.60 -1.86
C ASP A 60 -11.44 17.39 -0.39
N ARG A 61 -11.79 16.15 -0.01
CA ARG A 61 -12.05 15.77 1.39
C ARG A 61 -10.83 15.86 2.29
N PHE A 62 -9.63 15.66 1.75
CA PHE A 62 -8.40 15.78 2.53
C PHE A 62 -8.01 17.26 2.73
N GLU A 63 -8.12 18.05 1.66
CA GLU A 63 -7.79 19.47 1.64
C GLU A 63 -8.77 20.31 2.46
N CYS A 64 -10.03 19.90 2.60
CA CYS A 64 -10.99 20.61 3.47
C CYS A 64 -10.60 20.60 4.96
N HIS A 65 -9.69 19.70 5.36
CA HIS A 65 -9.13 19.64 6.71
C HIS A 65 -7.78 20.37 6.83
N PHE A 66 -7.29 20.99 5.76
CA PHE A 66 -6.07 21.79 5.83
C PHE A 66 -6.31 23.08 6.60
N GLY A 67 -5.41 23.35 7.52
CA GLY A 67 -5.45 24.49 8.41
C GLY A 67 -4.43 24.30 9.52
N ALA A 68 -4.19 25.36 10.29
CA ALA A 68 -3.37 25.28 11.49
C ALA A 68 -4.23 25.75 12.67
N VAL A 69 -4.43 24.85 13.64
CA VAL A 69 -5.05 25.18 14.92
C VAL A 69 -3.94 25.20 15.95
N ASN A 70 -3.81 26.30 16.68
CA ASN A 70 -2.87 26.40 17.79
C ASN A 70 -3.62 26.11 19.10
N LEU A 71 -3.30 24.98 19.74
CA LEU A 71 -3.91 24.57 21.00
C LEU A 71 -3.22 25.19 22.23
N GLY A 72 -2.09 25.89 22.05
CA GLY A 72 -1.32 26.49 23.15
C GLY A 72 -0.42 25.51 23.91
N TYR A 73 -0.45 24.22 23.56
CA TYR A 73 0.40 23.17 24.13
C TYR A 73 0.78 22.13 23.05
N PRO A 74 1.82 21.30 23.27
CA PRO A 74 2.24 20.29 22.31
C PRO A 74 1.16 19.21 22.11
N THR A 75 0.74 18.99 20.87
CA THR A 75 -0.03 17.80 20.48
C THR A 75 0.94 16.67 20.18
N GLY A 76 0.70 15.50 20.77
CA GLY A 76 1.64 14.38 20.71
C GLY A 76 0.95 13.02 20.78
N THR A 77 1.73 11.96 20.93
CA THR A 77 1.28 10.57 21.03
C THR A 77 0.95 10.14 22.48
N ASP A 78 0.72 11.10 23.37
CA ASP A 78 0.36 10.85 24.76
C ASP A 78 -1.14 10.53 24.83
N ASN A 79 -1.46 9.24 24.89
CA ASN A 79 -2.85 8.78 24.83
C ASN A 79 -3.61 9.18 26.10
N GLU A 80 -2.96 9.21 27.27
CA GLU A 80 -3.60 9.62 28.52
C GLU A 80 -4.06 11.09 28.47
N ALA A 81 -3.24 11.99 27.89
CA ALA A 81 -3.62 13.38 27.70
C ALA A 81 -4.78 13.54 26.70
N ILE A 82 -4.76 12.76 25.59
CA ILE A 82 -5.84 12.74 24.60
C ILE A 82 -7.16 12.27 25.23
N ASP A 83 -7.12 11.20 26.02
CA ASP A 83 -8.31 10.66 26.69
C ASP A 83 -8.90 11.65 27.70
N ALA A 84 -8.04 12.39 28.42
CA ALA A 84 -8.49 13.43 29.35
C ALA A 84 -9.15 14.62 28.65
N ASP A 85 -8.59 15.07 27.52
CA ASP A 85 -9.19 16.12 26.69
C ASP A 85 -10.54 15.66 26.10
N LEU A 86 -10.62 14.40 25.65
CA LEU A 86 -11.86 13.81 25.14
C LEU A 86 -12.93 13.74 26.23
N ALA A 87 -12.57 13.27 27.43
CA ALA A 87 -13.51 13.20 28.55
C ALA A 87 -14.01 14.59 28.97
N ARG A 88 -13.14 15.62 28.92
CA ARG A 88 -13.53 17.01 29.19
C ARG A 88 -14.53 17.52 28.15
N GLU A 89 -14.25 17.33 26.87
CA GLU A 89 -15.12 17.78 25.78
C GLU A 89 -16.50 17.13 25.85
N TYR A 90 -16.57 15.81 26.08
CA TYR A 90 -17.84 15.10 26.20
C TYR A 90 -18.61 15.41 27.49
N ALA A 91 -17.94 15.93 28.51
CA ALA A 91 -18.57 16.37 29.74
C ALA A 91 -19.06 17.82 29.68
N ASP A 92 -18.56 18.62 28.72
CA ASP A 92 -19.07 19.96 28.47
C ASP A 92 -20.41 19.83 27.73
N ASN A 93 -21.50 20.16 28.41
CA ASN A 93 -22.79 20.30 27.74
C ASN A 93 -22.67 21.57 26.89
N HIS A 94 -22.29 21.43 25.62
CA HIS A 94 -22.26 22.50 24.63
C HIS A 94 -23.66 23.08 24.41
N GLU A 95 -24.21 23.76 25.41
CA GLU A 95 -25.43 24.54 25.30
C GLU A 95 -25.12 25.67 24.31
N GLU A 96 -25.71 25.58 23.12
CA GLU A 96 -25.62 26.59 22.07
C GLU A 96 -26.28 27.88 22.59
N ASP A 97 -25.49 28.93 22.79
CA ASP A 97 -25.98 30.33 22.93
C ASP A 97 -26.34 30.94 21.57
#